data_AF-A0A7W7RA00-F1
#
_entry.id   AF-A0A7W7RA00-F1
#
_cell.length_a   1.000
_cell.length_b   1.000
_cell.length_c   1.000
_cell.angle_alpha   90.00
_cell.angle_beta   90.00
_cell.angle_gamma   90.00
#
_symmetry.space_group_name_H-M   'P 1'
#
loop_
_entity.id
_entity.type
_entity.pdbx_description
1 polymer ?
#
loop_
_entity_poly.entity_id
_entity_poly.type
_entity_poly.pdbx_seq_one_letter_code
_entity_poly.pdbx_strand_id
1 'polypeptide(L)'
;MIGDLVIAGCSRRKAPEPRLLPALERYTGGVAPQLRERFAGHRRARDRIRFLSAEHGLIRADDLLAPYDRALTRERAEELRPVVAQQLAHDFHAGGVPQRVLLVLEPDYLIPLTELMALPERPVLLWISDPHGWPRAAAVLDEWRWP
;
A
#
# COMPACT_ATOMS: atom_id res chain seq x y z
N MET A 1 -19.30 5.21 -3.06
CA MET A 1 -18.71 5.18 -4.41
C MET A 1 -17.46 4.33 -4.31
N ILE A 2 -17.32 3.32 -5.14
CA ILE A 2 -16.09 2.54 -5.26
C ILE A 2 -14.98 3.52 -5.66
N GLY A 3 -14.04 3.79 -4.76
CA GLY A 3 -12.92 4.70 -5.01
C GLY A 3 -11.70 3.94 -5.51
N ASP A 4 -10.73 4.67 -6.05
CA ASP A 4 -9.43 4.08 -6.38
C ASP A 4 -8.65 3.75 -5.09
N LEU A 5 -7.68 2.85 -5.21
CA LEU A 5 -6.80 2.41 -4.14
C LEU A 5 -5.33 2.67 -4.50
N VAL A 6 -4.53 3.06 -3.51
CA VAL A 6 -3.06 3.07 -3.62
C VAL A 6 -2.49 1.96 -2.75
N ILE A 7 -1.62 1.13 -3.31
CA ILE A 7 -0.83 0.15 -2.55
C ILE A 7 0.64 0.46 -2.76
N ALA A 8 1.33 0.87 -1.70
CA ALA A 8 2.76 1.11 -1.71
C ALA A 8 3.52 -0.02 -1.00
N GLY A 9 4.74 -0.32 -1.43
CA GLY A 9 5.62 -1.21 -0.67
C GLY A 9 5.99 -0.60 0.68
N CYS A 10 6.11 -1.42 1.72
CA CYS A 10 6.65 -0.93 2.99
C CYS A 10 8.10 -0.48 2.81
N SER A 11 8.48 0.59 3.50
CA SER A 11 9.84 1.09 3.37
C SER A 11 10.83 0.25 4.17
N ARG A 12 12.01 -0.02 3.61
CA ARG A 12 13.17 -0.51 4.38
C ARG A 12 13.55 0.47 5.48
N ARG A 13 13.49 1.78 5.20
CA ARG A 13 13.74 2.84 6.17
C ARG A 13 12.48 3.10 6.99
N LYS A 14 12.60 2.96 8.31
CA LYS A 14 11.52 3.18 9.26
C LYS A 14 11.96 4.19 10.31
N ALA A 15 10.99 4.91 10.84
CA ALA A 15 11.17 5.86 11.91
C ALA A 15 11.63 5.09 13.18
N PRO A 16 12.73 5.51 13.84
CA PRO A 16 13.34 4.76 14.94
C PRO A 16 12.58 4.90 16.26
N GLU A 17 11.54 5.73 16.32
CA GLU A 17 10.81 6.01 17.53
C GLU A 17 10.16 4.73 18.09
N PRO A 18 10.33 4.44 19.39
CA PRO A 18 9.84 3.21 20.00
C PRO A 18 8.31 3.19 20.18
N ARG A 19 7.67 4.36 20.13
CA ARG A 19 6.21 4.50 20.25
C ARG A 19 5.50 3.93 19.03
N LEU A 20 4.19 3.67 19.18
CA LEU A 20 3.33 3.36 18.05
C LEU A 20 3.23 4.57 17.10
N LEU A 21 3.30 4.30 15.80
CA LEU A 21 3.21 5.28 14.72
C LEU A 21 2.24 4.81 13.65
N PRO A 22 1.40 5.68 13.07
CA PRO A 22 0.71 5.39 11.82
C PRO A 22 1.67 4.84 10.77
N ALA A 23 1.26 3.87 9.94
CA ALA A 23 2.09 3.32 8.89
C ALA A 23 2.73 4.40 7.99
N LEU A 24 1.95 5.42 7.64
CA LEU A 24 2.37 6.58 6.85
C LEU A 24 3.44 7.44 7.54
N GLU A 25 3.52 7.40 8.87
CA GLU A 25 4.58 8.06 9.66
C GLU A 25 5.75 7.12 9.97
N ARG A 26 5.48 5.82 10.14
CA ARG A 26 6.49 4.78 10.41
C ARG A 26 7.45 4.63 9.23
N TYR A 27 6.97 4.73 7.99
CA TYR A 27 7.80 4.56 6.80
C TYR A 27 8.43 5.88 6.37
N THR A 28 9.76 5.92 6.33
CA THR A 28 10.53 7.15 6.05
C THR A 28 11.28 7.11 4.71
N GLY A 29 11.05 6.07 3.90
CA GLY A 29 11.59 5.97 2.54
C GLY A 29 10.56 5.49 1.52
N GLY A 30 11.03 5.21 0.30
CA GLY A 30 10.14 4.99 -0.84
C GLY A 30 9.29 6.24 -1.13
N VAL A 31 8.02 6.04 -1.49
CA VAL A 31 7.03 7.10 -1.69
C VAL A 31 6.29 7.53 -0.41
N ALA A 32 6.55 6.88 0.74
CA ALA A 32 5.80 7.16 1.96
C ALA A 32 5.91 8.62 2.45
N PRO A 33 7.10 9.28 2.46
CA PRO A 33 7.19 10.69 2.85
C PRO A 33 6.34 11.62 1.98
N GLN A 34 6.28 11.37 0.68
CA GLN A 34 5.53 12.18 -0.28
C GLN A 34 4.02 11.91 -0.20
N LEU A 35 3.61 10.65 0.03
CA LEU A 35 2.23 10.33 0.37
C LEU A 35 1.80 11.03 1.66
N ARG A 36 2.68 11.05 2.68
CA ARG A 36 2.42 11.73 3.95
C ARG A 36 2.21 13.23 3.75
N GLU A 37 3.10 13.87 2.99
CA GLU A 37 3.01 15.29 2.67
C GLU A 37 1.74 15.61 1.87
N ARG A 38 1.49 14.89 0.78
CA ARG A 38 0.31 15.10 -0.08
C ARG A 38 -1.00 14.92 0.68
N PHE A 39 -1.09 13.93 1.57
CA PHE A 39 -2.34 13.56 2.23
C PHE A 39 -2.45 13.97 3.71
N ALA A 40 -1.62 14.91 4.20
CA ALA A 40 -1.61 15.35 5.60
C ALA A 40 -2.99 15.83 6.09
N GLY A 41 -3.75 16.54 5.25
CA GLY A 41 -5.11 17.03 5.55
C GLY A 41 -6.26 16.17 5.06
N HIS A 42 -5.99 15.04 4.38
CA HIS A 42 -6.98 14.32 3.58
C HIS A 42 -7.29 12.93 4.13
N ARG A 43 -7.91 12.85 5.32
CA ARG A 43 -8.21 11.58 6.00
C ARG A 43 -8.95 10.56 5.11
N ARG A 44 -10.01 11.00 4.42
CA ARG A 44 -10.77 10.12 3.49
C ARG A 44 -9.93 9.58 2.33
N ALA A 45 -8.90 10.30 1.91
CA ALA A 45 -7.96 9.80 0.91
C ALA A 45 -6.99 8.77 1.52
N ARG A 46 -6.50 9.03 2.75
CA ARG A 46 -5.64 8.08 3.48
C ARG A 46 -6.33 6.74 3.78
N ASP A 47 -7.65 6.74 3.98
CA ASP A 47 -8.44 5.51 4.13
C ASP A 47 -8.35 4.59 2.90
N ARG A 48 -7.93 5.12 1.75
CA ARG A 48 -7.72 4.41 0.48
C ARG A 48 -6.24 4.19 0.13
N ILE A 49 -5.35 4.41 1.09
CA ILE A 49 -3.93 4.09 0.97
C ILE A 49 -3.66 2.83 1.80
N ARG A 50 -2.95 1.89 1.21
CA ARG A 50 -2.43 0.70 1.85
C ARG A 50 -0.92 0.63 1.70
N PHE A 51 -0.28 0.03 2.68
CA PHE A 51 1.10 -0.43 2.57
C PHE A 51 1.12 -1.95 2.63
N LEU A 52 1.87 -2.56 1.71
CA LEU A 52 2.18 -3.99 1.80
C LEU A 52 3.44 -4.15 2.67
N SER A 53 3.25 -4.68 3.87
CA SER A 53 4.28 -4.90 4.90
C SER A 53 4.75 -6.34 4.93
N ALA A 54 6.07 -6.54 5.00
CA ALA A 54 6.67 -7.85 5.19
C ALA A 54 6.30 -8.50 6.54
N GLU A 55 5.95 -7.70 7.54
CA GLU A 55 5.52 -8.20 8.85
C GLU A 55 4.01 -8.43 8.89
N HIS A 56 3.23 -7.45 8.46
CA HIS A 56 1.79 -7.37 8.74
C HIS A 56 0.88 -7.67 7.53
N GLY A 57 1.46 -7.93 6.35
CA GLY A 57 0.67 -8.01 5.11
C GLY A 57 0.15 -6.63 4.70
N LEU A 58 -1.08 -6.55 4.23
CA LEU A 58 -1.70 -5.31 3.77
C LEU A 58 -2.29 -4.52 4.96
N ILE A 59 -1.75 -3.32 5.20
CA ILE A 59 -2.17 -2.43 6.29
C ILE A 59 -2.59 -1.06 5.77
N ARG A 60 -3.42 -0.34 6.53
CA ARG A 60 -3.88 1.01 6.20
C ARG A 60 -2.82 2.06 6.53
N ALA A 61 -2.88 3.21 5.86
CA ALA A 61 -1.96 4.32 6.11
C ALA A 61 -1.98 4.81 7.57
N ASP A 62 -3.13 4.76 8.22
CA ASP A 62 -3.32 5.25 9.59
C ASP A 62 -3.25 4.12 10.66
N ASP A 63 -2.96 2.87 10.27
CA ASP A 63 -2.78 1.76 11.21
C ASP A 63 -1.54 1.99 12.09
N LEU A 64 -1.68 1.80 13.40
CA LEU A 64 -0.61 2.00 14.37
C LEU A 64 0.35 0.82 14.41
N LEU A 65 1.61 1.06 14.06
CA LEU A 65 2.67 0.07 14.02
C LEU A 65 3.67 0.30 15.15
N ALA A 66 4.05 -0.77 15.84
CA ALA A 66 5.24 -0.82 16.68
C ALA A 66 6.51 -0.79 15.81
N PRO A 67 7.69 -0.50 16.39
CA PRO A 67 8.96 -0.69 15.67
C PRO A 67 9.13 -2.16 15.29
N TYR A 68 9.57 -2.39 14.07
CA TYR A 68 9.89 -3.72 13.57
C TYR A 68 10.93 -3.64 12.47
N ASP A 69 11.70 -4.71 12.29
CA ASP A 69 12.63 -4.85 11.17
C ASP A 69 12.46 -6.23 10.54
N ARG A 70 11.71 -6.26 9.44
CA ARG A 70 11.51 -7.46 8.63
C ARG A 70 11.58 -7.09 7.17
N ALA A 71 12.49 -7.75 6.45
CA ALA A 71 12.59 -7.66 5.01
C ALA A 71 11.58 -8.58 4.32
N LEU A 72 11.08 -8.17 3.15
CA LEU A 72 10.31 -9.06 2.29
C LEU A 72 11.30 -9.93 1.50
N THR A 73 11.54 -11.15 1.97
CA THR A 73 12.19 -12.18 1.14
C THR A 73 11.14 -12.85 0.26
N ARG A 74 11.59 -13.62 -0.74
CA ARG A 74 10.68 -14.38 -1.59
C ARG A 74 9.85 -15.40 -0.80
N GLU A 75 10.48 -16.12 0.13
CA GLU A 75 9.80 -17.07 1.02
C GLU A 75 8.76 -16.36 1.86
N ARG A 76 9.11 -15.20 2.42
CA ARG A 76 8.15 -14.39 3.19
C ARG A 76 7.01 -13.87 2.32
N ALA A 77 7.28 -13.52 1.07
CA ALA A 77 6.25 -13.09 0.13
C ALA A 77 5.24 -14.22 -0.14
N GLU A 78 5.70 -15.46 -0.35
CA GLU A 78 4.82 -16.63 -0.49
C GLU A 78 4.00 -16.89 0.78
N GLU A 79 4.62 -16.82 1.97
CA GLU A 79 3.91 -16.96 3.26
C GLU A 79 2.81 -15.91 3.44
N LEU A 80 3.02 -14.69 2.93
CA LEU A 80 2.06 -13.60 3.05
C LEU A 80 0.88 -13.70 2.10
N ARG A 81 0.97 -14.49 1.03
CA ARG A 81 -0.11 -14.64 0.03
C ARG A 81 -1.48 -14.92 0.64
N PRO A 82 -1.68 -15.98 1.47
CA PRO A 82 -3.01 -16.25 2.04
C PRO A 82 -3.49 -15.13 2.98
N VAL A 83 -2.57 -14.49 3.70
CA VAL A 83 -2.89 -13.38 4.62
C VAL A 83 -3.37 -12.15 3.84
N VAL A 84 -2.63 -11.77 2.80
CA VAL A 84 -2.96 -10.62 1.96
C VAL A 84 -4.23 -10.87 1.15
N ALA A 85 -4.42 -12.09 0.64
CA ALA A 85 -5.67 -12.48 -0.02
C ALA A 85 -6.89 -12.32 0.91
N GLN A 86 -6.79 -12.78 2.16
CA GLN A 86 -7.84 -12.62 3.15
C GLN A 86 -8.11 -11.14 3.49
N GLN A 87 -7.05 -10.34 3.64
CA GLN A 87 -7.17 -8.90 3.93
C GLN A 87 -7.83 -8.15 2.77
N LEU A 88 -7.45 -8.45 1.51
CA LEU A 88 -8.09 -7.88 0.32
C LEU A 88 -9.57 -8.25 0.25
N ALA A 89 -9.90 -9.53 0.46
CA ALA A 89 -11.30 -9.99 0.46
C ALA A 89 -12.12 -9.29 1.54
N HIS A 90 -11.58 -9.12 2.75
CA HIS A 90 -12.24 -8.40 3.83
C HIS A 90 -12.47 -6.92 3.49
N ASP A 91 -11.43 -6.22 3.03
CA ASP A 91 -11.52 -4.81 2.66
C ASP A 91 -12.53 -4.58 1.52
N PHE A 92 -12.54 -5.45 0.51
CA PHE A 92 -13.44 -5.33 -0.65
C PHE A 92 -14.87 -5.76 -0.35
N HIS A 93 -15.09 -6.68 0.60
CA HIS A 93 -16.43 -6.99 1.05
C HIS A 93 -17.09 -5.78 1.73
N ALA A 94 -16.32 -5.03 2.53
CA ALA A 94 -16.83 -3.85 3.23
C ALA A 94 -16.98 -2.62 2.32
N GLY A 95 -16.04 -2.41 1.39
CA GLY A 95 -15.95 -1.18 0.59
C GLY A 95 -16.30 -1.31 -0.90
N GLY A 96 -16.49 -2.54 -1.40
CA GLY A 96 -16.48 -2.86 -2.82
C GLY A 96 -15.05 -2.99 -3.38
N VAL A 97 -14.92 -3.70 -4.50
CA VAL A 97 -13.63 -3.82 -5.22
C VAL A 97 -13.32 -2.49 -5.94
N PRO A 98 -12.13 -1.89 -5.75
CA PRO A 98 -11.76 -0.61 -6.40
C PRO A 98 -11.81 -0.73 -7.93
N GLN A 99 -12.14 0.35 -8.64
CA GLN A 99 -12.10 0.35 -10.11
C GLN A 99 -10.66 0.43 -10.64
N ARG A 100 -9.79 1.13 -9.91
CA ARG A 100 -8.40 1.38 -10.27
C ARG A 100 -7.51 1.21 -9.04
N VAL A 101 -6.35 0.58 -9.23
CA VAL A 101 -5.35 0.41 -8.19
C VAL A 101 -3.99 0.88 -8.70
N LEU A 102 -3.40 1.84 -8.00
CA LEU A 102 -2.03 2.27 -8.23
C LEU A 102 -1.10 1.47 -7.31
N LEU A 103 -0.20 0.70 -7.89
CA LEU A 103 0.82 -0.08 -7.21
C LEU A 103 2.16 0.65 -7.32
N VAL A 104 2.78 0.98 -6.18
CA VAL A 104 4.13 1.58 -6.13
C VAL A 104 5.03 0.74 -5.23
N LEU A 105 5.63 -0.29 -5.83
CA LEU A 105 6.30 -1.36 -5.09
C LEU A 105 7.29 -2.13 -5.97
N GLU A 106 8.33 -2.68 -5.34
CA GLU A 106 9.34 -3.52 -6.01
C GLU A 106 8.71 -4.85 -6.50
N PRO A 107 9.27 -5.53 -7.53
CA PRO A 107 8.67 -6.73 -8.12
C PRO A 107 8.31 -7.85 -7.15
N ASP A 108 9.10 -8.11 -6.11
CA ASP A 108 8.84 -9.19 -5.14
C ASP A 108 7.52 -8.97 -4.36
N TYR A 109 7.07 -7.72 -4.25
CA TYR A 109 5.78 -7.37 -3.63
C TYR A 109 4.58 -7.72 -4.49
N LEU A 110 4.75 -8.17 -5.74
CA LEU A 110 3.64 -8.68 -6.55
C LEU A 110 3.23 -10.08 -6.13
N ILE A 111 4.11 -10.87 -5.52
CA ILE A 111 3.83 -12.24 -5.10
C ILE A 111 2.65 -12.29 -4.10
N PRO A 112 2.61 -11.48 -3.01
CA PRO A 112 1.46 -11.47 -2.10
C PRO A 112 0.18 -10.88 -2.72
N LEU A 113 0.29 -10.20 -3.87
CA LEU A 113 -0.82 -9.54 -4.57
C LEU A 113 -1.36 -10.35 -5.75
N THR A 114 -1.00 -11.64 -5.88
CA THR A 114 -1.49 -12.50 -6.96
C THR A 114 -3.03 -12.51 -7.07
N GLU A 115 -3.71 -12.44 -5.93
CA GLU A 115 -5.16 -12.57 -5.84
C GLU A 115 -5.85 -11.28 -6.28
N LEU A 116 -5.20 -10.13 -6.10
CA LEU A 116 -5.68 -8.86 -6.65
C LEU A 116 -5.74 -8.92 -8.19
N MET A 117 -4.76 -9.57 -8.82
CA MET A 117 -4.70 -9.74 -10.28
C MET A 117 -5.71 -10.78 -10.79
N ALA A 118 -6.11 -11.71 -9.93
CA ALA A 118 -7.06 -12.78 -10.24
C ALA A 118 -8.53 -12.39 -9.99
N LEU A 119 -8.81 -11.18 -9.51
CA LEU A 119 -10.18 -10.74 -9.21
C LEU A 119 -11.08 -10.76 -10.46
N PRO A 120 -12.34 -11.25 -10.34
CA PRO A 120 -13.28 -11.28 -11.44
C PRO A 120 -13.68 -9.88 -11.93
N GLU A 121 -13.69 -8.88 -11.06
CA GLU A 121 -14.01 -7.48 -11.38
C GLU A 121 -12.93 -6.81 -12.24
N ARG A 122 -11.72 -7.39 -12.29
CA ARG A 122 -10.58 -6.92 -13.11
C ARG A 122 -10.32 -5.41 -12.98
N PRO A 123 -9.96 -4.93 -11.77
CA PRO A 123 -9.58 -3.53 -11.60
C PRO A 123 -8.43 -3.14 -12.53
N VAL A 124 -8.40 -1.88 -12.97
CA VAL A 124 -7.25 -1.36 -13.72
C VAL A 124 -6.06 -1.25 -12.78
N LEU A 125 -5.01 -2.02 -13.05
CA LEU A 125 -3.77 -2.01 -12.27
C LEU A 125 -2.72 -1.17 -12.99
N LEU A 126 -2.30 -0.07 -12.36
CA LEU A 126 -1.15 0.72 -12.79
C LEU A 126 0.02 0.43 -11.86
N TRP A 127 1.09 -0.16 -12.39
CA TRP A 127 2.26 -0.52 -11.59
C TRP A 127 3.47 0.37 -11.90
N ILE A 128 4.05 0.90 -10.84
CA ILE A 128 5.33 1.60 -10.81
C ILE A 128 6.27 0.75 -9.97
N SER A 129 7.25 0.11 -10.64
CA SER A 129 8.19 -0.82 -10.00
C SER A 129 9.25 -0.13 -9.14
N ASP A 130 9.53 1.14 -9.42
CA ASP A 130 10.45 1.93 -8.61
C ASP A 130 9.74 2.45 -7.35
N PRO A 131 10.12 2.00 -6.14
CA PRO A 131 9.55 2.51 -4.89
C PRO A 131 9.86 3.99 -4.64
N HIS A 132 10.75 4.61 -5.42
CA HIS A 132 11.03 6.05 -5.42
C HIS A 132 10.35 6.81 -6.57
N GLY A 133 9.51 6.14 -7.37
CA GLY A 133 8.85 6.67 -8.57
C GLY A 133 7.74 7.69 -8.29
N TRP A 134 7.90 8.57 -7.29
CA TRP A 134 6.90 9.56 -6.90
C TRP A 134 6.43 10.47 -8.03
N PRO A 135 7.27 11.04 -8.91
CA PRO A 135 6.79 11.92 -9.98
C PRO A 135 5.73 11.25 -10.87
N ARG A 136 5.90 9.96 -11.17
CA ARG A 136 4.94 9.18 -11.95
C ARG A 136 3.70 8.83 -11.13
N ALA A 137 3.88 8.48 -9.85
CA ALA A 137 2.75 8.21 -8.95
C ALA A 137 1.87 9.47 -8.77
N ALA A 138 2.48 10.63 -8.56
CA ALA A 138 1.81 11.92 -8.45
C ALA A 138 1.01 12.24 -9.72
N ALA A 139 1.59 12.06 -10.91
CA ALA A 139 0.89 12.27 -12.17
C ALA A 139 -0.36 11.39 -12.31
N VAL A 140 -0.29 10.12 -11.91
CA VAL A 140 -1.47 9.23 -11.89
C VAL A 140 -2.52 9.71 -10.89
N LEU A 141 -2.10 10.11 -9.69
CA LEU A 141 -3.00 10.63 -8.66
C LEU A 141 -3.71 11.91 -9.12
N ASP A 142 -2.99 12.79 -9.83
CA ASP A 142 -3.55 14.02 -10.43
C ASP A 142 -4.56 13.69 -11.52
N GLU A 143 -4.24 12.76 -12.43
CA GLU A 143 -5.16 12.26 -13.45
C GLU A 143 -6.44 11.67 -12.83
N TRP A 144 -6.28 10.97 -11.72
CA TRP A 144 -7.39 10.36 -10.98
C TRP A 144 -8.12 11.34 -10.06
N ARG A 145 -7.71 12.62 -10.05
CA ARG A 145 -8.28 13.70 -9.23
C ARG A 145 -8.25 13.38 -7.74
N TRP A 146 -7.21 12.70 -7.28
CA TRP A 146 -6.91 12.61 -5.85
C TRP A 146 -6.49 13.98 -5.33
N PRO A 147 -6.82 14.32 -4.07
CA PRO A 147 -6.42 15.59 -3.49
C PRO A 147 -4.89 15.75 -3.42
#